data_AF-A0A4R2P9V5-F1
#
_entry.id   AF-A0A4R2P9V5-F1
#
_cell.length_a   1.000
_cell.length_b   1.000
_cell.length_c   1.000
_cell.angle_alpha   90.00
_cell.angle_beta   90.00
_cell.angle_gamma   90.00
#
_symmetry.space_group_name_H-M   'P 1'
#
loop_
_entity.id
_entity.type
_entity.pdbx_description
1 polymer ?
#
loop_
_entity_poly.entity_id
_entity_poly.type
_entity_poly.pdbx_seq_one_letter_code
_entity_poly.pdbx_strand_id
1 'polypeptide(L)'
;MAVTALRHATHDAPAGVRPGARPLYAIGDVHGHYDQLRALLAWVAQDATERSPGALPVLVLCGDYVDRGPDTRRVLAALVWLTRSSAIDVRLLEGNHEAMLRQFLDRPASNAAWLDYGGIETLRSYGVAADARDDPAALRDALLDAMPVSHHQLLLGLAPMERVGGYVFAHAGVRPGVALRDQVRDDLLWIRGDFLDHPRPAEAVVVHGHSWTDDRPVILPQRIGIDTGVYETGVLTAIRLDEDVIEVVQAVGAPAP
;
A
#
# COMPACT_ATOMS: atom_id res chain seq x y z
N MET A 1 15.03 -0.88 8.30
CA MET A 1 15.34 -0.91 9.76
C MET A 1 14.84 -2.23 10.31
N ALA A 2 15.59 -2.88 11.19
CA ALA A 2 15.17 -4.18 11.72
C ALA A 2 13.81 -4.10 12.42
N VAL A 3 12.93 -5.06 12.13
CA VAL A 3 11.66 -5.23 12.84
C VAL A 3 11.95 -5.73 14.25
N THR A 4 11.41 -5.04 15.25
CA THR A 4 11.61 -5.32 16.68
C THR A 4 10.50 -6.18 17.26
N ALA A 5 9.29 -6.10 16.72
CA ALA A 5 8.13 -6.87 17.16
C ALA A 5 7.06 -6.99 16.08
N LEU A 6 6.22 -8.02 16.19
CA LEU A 6 4.90 -8.08 15.59
C LEU A 6 3.85 -7.87 16.69
N ARG A 7 3.01 -6.83 16.56
CA ARG A 7 1.87 -6.60 17.46
C ARG A 7 0.61 -7.19 16.83
N HIS A 8 -0.21 -7.84 17.64
CA HIS A 8 -1.48 -8.43 17.19
C HIS A 8 -2.64 -7.79 17.93
N ALA A 9 -3.74 -7.53 17.21
CA ALA A 9 -5.01 -7.13 17.77
C ALA A 9 -6.16 -7.78 16.99
N THR A 10 -7.32 -7.91 17.62
CA THR A 10 -8.53 -8.44 16.99
C THR A 10 -9.67 -7.46 17.19
N HIS A 11 -10.45 -7.27 16.14
CA HIS A 11 -11.62 -6.40 16.12
C HIS A 11 -12.80 -7.14 15.50
N ASP A 12 -14.02 -6.73 15.83
CA ASP A 12 -15.22 -7.24 15.17
C ASP A 12 -15.23 -6.80 13.69
N ALA A 13 -15.59 -7.72 12.80
CA ALA A 13 -15.81 -7.39 11.40
C ALA A 13 -17.12 -6.59 11.23
N PRO A 14 -17.21 -5.71 10.21
CA PRO A 14 -18.46 -5.04 9.87
C PRO A 14 -19.59 -6.04 9.60
N ALA A 15 -20.74 -5.83 10.24
CA ALA A 15 -21.85 -6.78 10.20
C ALA A 15 -22.35 -7.06 8.77
N GLY A 16 -22.46 -8.35 8.43
CA GLY A 16 -23.00 -8.80 7.14
C GLY A 16 -22.03 -8.70 5.96
N VAL A 17 -20.78 -8.31 6.19
CA VAL A 17 -19.74 -8.20 5.16
C VAL A 17 -18.87 -9.45 5.20
N ARG A 18 -18.70 -10.11 4.03
CA ARG A 18 -17.92 -11.35 3.94
C ARG A 18 -16.71 -11.17 3.01
N PRO A 19 -15.50 -11.63 3.39
CA PRO A 19 -14.29 -11.55 2.56
C PRO A 19 -14.35 -12.45 1.32
N GLY A 20 -15.29 -13.40 1.27
CA GLY A 20 -15.41 -14.41 0.22
C GLY A 20 -14.90 -15.78 0.69
N ALA A 21 -14.80 -16.74 -0.23
CA ALA A 21 -14.41 -18.11 0.09
C ALA A 21 -12.89 -18.32 0.23
N ARG A 22 -12.09 -17.28 -0.02
CA ARG A 22 -10.62 -17.33 -0.02
C ARG A 22 -10.09 -16.49 1.15
N PRO A 23 -9.00 -16.90 1.81
CA PRO A 23 -8.35 -16.07 2.82
C PRO A 23 -7.97 -14.72 2.22
N LEU A 24 -8.33 -13.63 2.90
CA LEU A 24 -8.15 -12.28 2.39
C LEU A 24 -7.29 -11.48 3.36
N TYR A 25 -6.17 -11.00 2.83
CA TYR A 25 -5.21 -10.16 3.55
C TYR A 25 -5.10 -8.81 2.87
N ALA A 26 -4.78 -7.78 3.65
CA ALA A 26 -4.38 -6.49 3.12
C ALA A 26 -3.19 -5.89 3.87
N ILE A 27 -2.35 -5.13 3.17
CA ILE A 27 -1.22 -4.38 3.73
C ILE A 27 -1.35 -2.91 3.31
N GLY A 28 -1.12 -2.00 4.26
CA GLY A 28 -1.14 -0.55 4.03
C GLY A 28 0.09 -0.01 3.31
N ASP A 29 0.29 1.30 3.42
CA ASP A 29 1.30 2.10 2.72
C ASP A 29 2.71 1.71 3.20
N VAL A 30 3.58 1.32 2.27
CA VAL A 30 4.87 0.69 2.57
C VAL A 30 6.01 1.70 2.59
N HIS A 31 5.99 2.68 1.69
CA HIS A 31 6.98 3.75 1.58
C HIS A 31 8.42 3.27 1.70
N GLY A 32 8.85 2.29 0.89
CA GLY A 32 10.23 1.80 0.94
C GLY A 32 10.65 1.08 2.24
N HIS A 33 9.74 0.76 3.18
CA HIS A 33 10.03 0.06 4.43
C HIS A 33 10.07 -1.47 4.24
N TYR A 34 11.08 -1.92 3.49
CA TYR A 34 11.22 -3.32 3.07
C TYR A 34 11.24 -4.33 4.23
N ASP A 35 11.89 -4.01 5.34
CA ASP A 35 12.00 -4.94 6.47
C ASP A 35 10.65 -5.22 7.12
N GLN A 36 9.83 -4.19 7.31
CA GLN A 36 8.46 -4.30 7.80
C GLN A 36 7.59 -5.08 6.80
N LEU A 37 7.66 -4.74 5.51
CA LEU A 37 6.93 -5.47 4.46
C LEU A 37 7.29 -6.96 4.48
N ARG A 38 8.58 -7.28 4.54
CA ARG A 38 9.07 -8.67 4.59
C ARG A 38 8.54 -9.43 5.79
N ALA A 39 8.48 -8.79 6.96
CA ALA A 39 7.93 -9.41 8.16
C ALA A 39 6.43 -9.72 8.03
N LEU A 40 5.65 -8.79 7.47
CA LEU A 40 4.22 -9.00 7.24
C LEU A 40 3.95 -10.04 6.15
N LEU A 41 4.74 -10.06 5.07
CA LEU A 41 4.65 -11.11 4.04
C LEU A 41 4.96 -12.49 4.61
N ALA A 42 5.95 -12.60 5.51
CA ALA A 42 6.26 -13.85 6.19
C ALA A 42 5.09 -14.31 7.08
N TRP A 43 4.48 -13.38 7.82
CA TRP A 43 3.26 -13.67 8.58
C TRP A 43 2.13 -14.15 7.67
N VAL A 44 1.79 -13.44 6.58
CA VAL A 44 0.75 -13.86 5.62
C VAL A 44 1.01 -15.27 5.08
N ALA A 45 2.26 -15.58 4.72
CA ALA A 45 2.61 -16.89 4.18
C ALA A 45 2.46 -18.01 5.22
N GLN A 46 2.93 -17.78 6.45
CA GLN A 46 2.76 -18.73 7.55
C GLN A 46 1.28 -18.95 7.84
N ASP A 47 0.55 -17.85 7.93
CA ASP A 47 -0.86 -17.83 8.26
C ASP A 47 -1.74 -18.60 7.28
N ALA A 48 -1.56 -18.32 5.98
CA ALA A 48 -2.28 -19.01 4.92
C ALA A 48 -1.98 -20.51 4.91
N THR A 49 -0.74 -20.90 5.21
CA THR A 49 -0.32 -22.30 5.25
C THR A 49 -0.95 -23.04 6.43
N GLU A 50 -0.96 -22.43 7.62
CA GLU A 50 -1.43 -23.05 8.85
C GLU A 50 -2.96 -23.08 8.95
N ARG A 51 -3.61 -21.96 8.62
CA ARG A 51 -5.06 -21.78 8.87
C ARG A 51 -5.93 -22.09 7.67
N SER A 52 -5.38 -22.07 6.46
CA SER A 52 -6.13 -22.26 5.22
C SER A 52 -5.42 -23.18 4.23
N PRO A 53 -5.01 -24.40 4.67
CA PRO A 53 -4.24 -25.30 3.84
C PRO A 53 -4.98 -25.66 2.55
N GLY A 54 -4.30 -25.49 1.41
CA GLY A 54 -4.86 -25.78 0.08
C GLY A 54 -5.76 -24.69 -0.50
N ALA A 55 -6.06 -23.62 0.25
CA ALA A 55 -6.70 -22.44 -0.30
C ALA A 55 -5.67 -21.56 -1.01
N LEU A 56 -6.09 -20.87 -2.08
CA LEU A 56 -5.28 -19.81 -2.68
C LEU A 56 -5.60 -18.48 -1.99
N PRO A 57 -4.74 -17.93 -1.10
CA PRO A 57 -5.00 -16.65 -0.46
C PRO A 57 -5.04 -15.50 -1.47
N VAL A 58 -5.75 -14.42 -1.11
CA VAL A 58 -5.74 -13.13 -1.79
C VAL A 58 -5.01 -12.14 -0.88
N LEU A 59 -4.03 -11.42 -1.42
CA LEU A 59 -3.35 -10.33 -0.73
C LEU A 59 -3.49 -9.05 -1.54
N VAL A 60 -4.10 -8.03 -0.93
CA VAL A 60 -4.21 -6.69 -1.51
C VAL A 60 -3.20 -5.76 -0.85
N LEU A 61 -2.36 -5.06 -1.62
CA LEU A 61 -1.50 -4.00 -1.08
C LEU A 61 -2.03 -2.63 -1.51
N CYS A 62 -2.23 -1.72 -0.55
CA CYS A 62 -3.02 -0.49 -0.75
C CYS A 62 -2.31 0.68 -1.45
N GLY A 63 -1.17 0.44 -2.10
CA GLY A 63 -0.39 1.46 -2.80
C GLY A 63 0.72 2.05 -1.93
N ASP A 64 1.33 3.11 -2.42
CA ASP A 64 2.41 3.85 -1.76
C ASP A 64 3.56 2.92 -1.33
N TYR A 65 4.07 2.20 -2.32
CA TYR A 65 5.22 1.30 -2.21
C TYR A 65 6.55 2.06 -2.24
N VAL A 66 6.56 3.17 -2.97
CA VAL A 66 7.73 4.00 -3.22
C VAL A 66 7.81 5.18 -2.25
N ASP A 67 8.95 5.86 -2.29
CA ASP A 67 9.25 7.11 -1.59
C ASP A 67 9.36 7.02 -0.06
N ARG A 68 9.93 8.09 0.53
CA ARG A 68 10.12 8.36 1.98
C ARG A 68 11.05 7.39 2.72
N GLY A 69 10.85 6.08 2.61
CA GLY A 69 11.71 5.10 3.26
C GLY A 69 12.92 4.69 2.42
N PRO A 70 13.86 3.94 3.03
CA PRO A 70 15.20 3.77 2.48
C PRO A 70 15.30 2.77 1.31
N ASP A 71 14.34 1.84 1.17
CA ASP A 71 14.53 0.61 0.39
C ASP A 71 13.46 0.40 -0.69
N THR A 72 12.99 1.45 -1.36
CA THR A 72 12.03 1.36 -2.50
C THR A 72 12.40 0.29 -3.52
N ARG A 73 13.68 0.23 -3.92
CA ARG A 73 14.18 -0.80 -4.85
C ARG A 73 13.90 -2.22 -4.37
N ARG A 74 14.08 -2.53 -3.07
CA ARG A 74 13.86 -3.88 -2.53
C ARG A 74 12.38 -4.19 -2.39
N VAL A 75 11.56 -3.18 -2.04
CA VAL A 75 10.09 -3.30 -2.03
C VAL A 75 9.60 -3.71 -3.41
N LEU A 76 9.92 -2.94 -4.46
CA LEU A 76 9.46 -3.25 -5.82
C LEU A 76 9.99 -4.60 -6.32
N ALA A 77 11.22 -4.99 -5.98
CA ALA A 77 11.75 -6.30 -6.31
C ALA A 77 10.95 -7.44 -5.67
N ALA A 78 10.53 -7.30 -4.41
CA ALA A 78 9.68 -8.28 -3.74
C ALA A 78 8.28 -8.35 -4.35
N LEU A 79 7.67 -7.22 -4.71
CA LEU A 79 6.35 -7.21 -5.36
C LEU A 79 6.40 -7.88 -6.75
N VAL A 80 7.46 -7.64 -7.53
CA VAL A 80 7.69 -8.34 -8.81
C VAL A 80 7.81 -9.85 -8.60
N TRP A 81 8.51 -10.30 -7.57
CA TRP A 81 8.61 -11.72 -7.26
C TRP A 81 7.25 -12.30 -6.82
N LEU A 82 6.53 -11.59 -5.96
CA LEU A 82 5.26 -12.03 -5.40
C LEU A 82 4.18 -12.19 -6.49
N THR A 83 4.09 -11.24 -7.41
CA THR A 83 3.15 -11.28 -8.56
C THR A 83 3.41 -12.42 -9.54
N ARG A 84 4.60 -13.03 -9.50
CA ARG A 84 4.95 -14.22 -10.29
C ARG A 84 4.67 -15.53 -9.55
N SER A 85 4.31 -15.46 -8.26
CA SER A 85 4.00 -16.64 -7.46
C SER A 85 2.61 -17.17 -7.79
N SER A 86 2.47 -18.49 -7.90
CA SER A 86 1.17 -19.16 -7.99
C SER A 86 0.58 -19.53 -6.63
N ALA A 87 1.30 -19.24 -5.53
CA ALA A 87 0.88 -19.59 -4.17
C ALA A 87 -0.05 -18.55 -3.54
N ILE A 88 -0.16 -17.37 -4.13
CA ILE A 88 -0.99 -16.26 -3.64
C ILE A 88 -1.47 -15.40 -4.81
N ASP A 89 -2.72 -14.96 -4.76
CA ASP A 89 -3.28 -13.98 -5.70
C ASP A 89 -2.99 -12.57 -5.17
N VAL A 90 -2.05 -11.90 -5.80
CA VAL A 90 -1.57 -10.58 -5.37
C VAL A 90 -2.27 -9.51 -6.18
N ARG A 91 -2.87 -8.55 -5.47
CA ARG A 91 -3.50 -7.38 -6.06
C ARG A 91 -2.82 -6.13 -5.57
N LEU A 92 -2.29 -5.34 -6.49
CA LEU A 92 -1.51 -4.16 -6.19
C LEU A 92 -2.28 -2.92 -6.60
N LEU A 93 -2.63 -2.10 -5.61
CA LEU A 93 -3.24 -0.81 -5.86
C LEU A 93 -2.20 0.25 -6.24
N GLU A 94 -2.62 1.18 -7.09
CA GLU A 94 -1.86 2.39 -7.34
C GLU A 94 -2.05 3.35 -6.16
N GLY A 95 -0.95 3.84 -5.58
CA GLY A 95 -0.97 4.94 -4.63
C GLY A 95 -0.71 6.28 -5.28
N ASN A 96 -0.86 7.36 -4.51
CA ASN A 96 -0.58 8.68 -5.02
C ASN A 96 0.92 8.89 -5.28
N HIS A 97 1.79 8.22 -4.53
CA HIS A 97 3.23 8.27 -4.75
C HIS A 97 3.66 7.57 -6.04
N GLU A 98 3.07 6.43 -6.39
CA GLU A 98 3.31 5.80 -7.70
C GLU A 98 2.83 6.70 -8.85
N ALA A 99 1.69 7.38 -8.67
CA ALA A 99 1.20 8.33 -9.66
C ALA A 99 2.14 9.53 -9.85
N MET A 100 2.67 10.10 -8.76
CA MET A 100 3.65 11.20 -8.81
C MET A 100 4.96 10.76 -9.47
N LEU A 101 5.50 9.59 -9.09
CA LEU A 101 6.70 9.03 -9.71
C LEU A 101 6.50 8.85 -11.22
N ARG A 102 5.37 8.29 -11.65
CA ARG A 102 5.07 8.12 -13.09
C ARG A 102 5.01 9.46 -13.83
N GLN A 103 4.41 10.48 -13.22
CA GLN A 103 4.36 11.83 -13.80
C GLN A 103 5.75 12.46 -13.90
N PHE A 104 6.62 12.23 -12.89
CA PHE A 104 8.02 12.64 -12.93
C PHE A 104 8.80 11.93 -14.04
N LEU A 105 8.61 10.62 -14.23
CA LEU A 105 9.27 9.88 -15.31
C LEU A 105 8.88 10.39 -16.71
N ASP A 106 7.62 10.78 -16.90
CA ASP A 106 7.10 11.33 -18.16
C ASP A 106 7.55 12.79 -18.39
N ARG A 107 7.32 13.67 -17.41
CA ARG A 107 7.61 15.12 -17.48
C ARG A 107 8.32 15.59 -16.22
N PRO A 108 9.64 15.37 -16.10
CA PRO A 108 10.36 15.60 -14.85
C PRO A 108 10.38 17.06 -14.42
N ALA A 109 10.54 18.01 -15.36
CA ALA A 109 10.56 19.43 -15.04
C ALA A 109 9.22 19.94 -14.45
N SER A 110 8.09 19.45 -14.96
CA SER A 110 6.75 19.87 -14.47
C SER A 110 6.34 19.17 -13.18
N ASN A 111 6.99 18.05 -12.84
CA ASN A 111 6.62 17.21 -11.70
C ASN A 111 7.79 17.07 -10.70
N ALA A 112 8.72 18.03 -10.70
CA ALA A 112 9.88 18.02 -9.82
C ALA A 112 9.52 18.04 -8.33
N ALA A 113 8.33 18.52 -7.97
CA ALA A 113 7.82 18.50 -6.60
C ALA A 113 7.75 17.09 -5.99
N TRP A 114 7.71 16.03 -6.81
CA TRP A 114 7.83 14.65 -6.32
C TRP A 114 9.11 14.42 -5.49
N LEU A 115 10.20 15.12 -5.81
CA LEU A 115 11.45 15.04 -5.05
C LEU A 115 11.26 15.46 -3.59
N ASP A 116 10.39 16.44 -3.34
CA ASP A 116 10.06 16.94 -1.99
C ASP A 116 9.15 15.99 -1.20
N TYR A 117 8.48 15.06 -1.89
CA TYR A 117 7.57 14.07 -1.29
C TYR A 117 8.22 12.69 -1.15
N GLY A 118 9.54 12.63 -1.01
CA GLY A 118 10.28 11.41 -0.75
C GLY A 118 10.85 10.73 -2.00
N GLY A 119 10.78 11.39 -3.16
CA GLY A 119 11.38 10.89 -4.41
C GLY A 119 12.90 10.78 -4.36
N ILE A 120 13.55 11.60 -3.53
CA ILE A 120 15.00 11.54 -3.30
C ILE A 120 15.42 10.19 -2.68
N GLU A 121 14.65 9.66 -1.72
CA GLU A 121 14.91 8.36 -1.12
C GLU A 121 14.70 7.23 -2.14
N THR A 122 13.69 7.35 -3.01
CA THR A 122 13.53 6.44 -4.14
C THR A 122 14.77 6.45 -5.03
N LEU A 123 15.25 7.62 -5.48
CA LEU A 123 16.47 7.76 -6.29
C LEU A 123 17.69 7.12 -5.62
N ARG A 124 17.92 7.42 -4.35
CA ARG A 124 19.03 6.86 -3.56
C ARG A 124 18.95 5.34 -3.44
N SER A 125 17.76 4.77 -3.29
CA SER A 125 17.57 3.31 -3.23
C SER A 125 17.99 2.58 -4.53
N TYR A 126 18.01 3.30 -5.66
CA TYR A 126 18.52 2.82 -6.95
C TYR A 126 20.01 3.12 -7.18
N GLY A 127 20.68 3.77 -6.23
CA GLY A 127 22.08 4.18 -6.36
C GLY A 127 22.28 5.48 -7.13
N VAL A 128 21.21 6.24 -7.37
CA VAL A 128 21.30 7.58 -7.96
C VAL A 128 21.59 8.58 -6.84
N ALA A 129 22.76 9.22 -6.91
CA ALA A 129 23.08 10.34 -6.03
C ALA A 129 22.21 11.53 -6.45
N ALA A 130 21.43 12.06 -5.53
CA ALA A 130 20.48 13.12 -5.80
C ALA A 130 20.43 14.14 -4.66
N ASP A 131 20.45 15.41 -5.04
CA ASP A 131 20.02 16.58 -4.28
C ASP A 131 18.74 17.14 -4.93
N ALA A 132 17.84 17.73 -4.14
CA ALA A 132 16.61 18.32 -4.66
C ALA A 132 16.84 19.48 -5.65
N ARG A 133 18.05 20.05 -5.68
CA ARG A 133 18.44 21.14 -6.59
C ARG A 133 19.00 20.67 -7.93
N ASP A 134 19.23 19.37 -8.10
CA ASP A 134 19.74 18.81 -9.34
C ASP A 134 18.71 18.95 -10.48
N ASP A 135 19.19 18.91 -11.73
CA ASP A 135 18.31 18.97 -12.90
C ASP A 135 17.35 17.78 -12.91
N PRO A 136 16.01 18.00 -12.85
CA PRO A 136 15.03 16.93 -12.83
C PRO A 136 15.16 15.97 -14.03
N ALA A 137 15.54 16.47 -15.21
CA ALA A 137 15.68 15.62 -16.39
C ALA A 137 16.84 14.63 -16.24
N ALA A 138 17.98 15.09 -15.74
CA ALA A 138 19.14 14.25 -15.47
C ALA A 138 18.86 13.20 -14.39
N LEU A 139 18.15 13.57 -13.31
CA LEU A 139 17.73 12.63 -12.26
C LEU A 139 16.79 11.55 -12.80
N ARG A 140 15.84 11.94 -13.66
CA ARG A 140 14.91 11.01 -14.32
C ARG A 140 15.65 10.03 -15.22
N ASP A 141 16.57 10.51 -16.04
CA ASP A 141 17.36 9.65 -16.94
C ASP A 141 18.21 8.66 -16.15
N ALA A 142 18.91 9.13 -15.10
CA ALA A 142 19.69 8.27 -14.21
C ALA A 142 18.83 7.21 -13.50
N LEU A 143 17.60 7.56 -13.08
CA LEU A 143 16.67 6.61 -12.49
C LEU A 143 16.23 5.54 -13.50
N LEU A 144 15.90 5.93 -14.73
CA LEU A 144 15.51 4.99 -15.79
C LEU A 144 16.65 4.03 -16.14
N ASP A 145 17.90 4.50 -16.16
CA ASP A 145 19.07 3.66 -16.39
C ASP A 145 19.31 2.66 -15.25
N ALA A 146 19.05 3.05 -14.01
CA ALA A 146 19.27 2.21 -12.83
C ALA A 146 18.08 1.27 -12.50
N MET A 147 16.86 1.62 -12.90
CA MET A 147 15.64 0.89 -12.57
C MET A 147 15.46 -0.34 -13.48
N PRO A 148 15.30 -1.56 -12.91
CA PRO A 148 14.96 -2.73 -13.72
C PRO A 148 13.64 -2.52 -14.46
N VAL A 149 13.59 -2.92 -15.73
CA VAL A 149 12.37 -2.85 -16.57
C VAL A 149 11.17 -3.49 -15.88
N SER A 150 11.36 -4.58 -15.12
CA SER A 150 10.28 -5.23 -14.38
C SER A 150 9.67 -4.36 -13.29
N HIS A 151 10.43 -3.45 -12.67
CA HIS A 151 9.88 -2.51 -11.69
C HIS A 151 9.04 -1.45 -12.39
N HIS A 152 9.53 -0.90 -13.49
CA HIS A 152 8.76 0.05 -14.30
C HIS A 152 7.46 -0.58 -14.84
N GLN A 153 7.51 -1.82 -15.34
CA GLN A 153 6.33 -2.55 -15.78
C GLN A 153 5.31 -2.80 -14.65
N LEU A 154 5.78 -3.11 -13.43
CA LEU A 154 4.91 -3.25 -12.26
C LEU A 154 4.15 -1.95 -11.98
N LEU A 155 4.84 -0.80 -11.97
CA LEU A 155 4.22 0.52 -11.75
C LEU A 155 3.19 0.89 -12.82
N LEU A 156 3.37 0.41 -14.05
CA LEU A 156 2.41 0.63 -15.14
C LEU A 156 1.14 -0.23 -15.00
N GLY A 157 1.22 -1.36 -14.29
CA GLY A 157 0.14 -2.35 -14.16
C GLY A 157 -0.68 -2.26 -12.88
N LEU A 158 -0.48 -1.22 -12.06
CA LEU A 158 -1.20 -1.05 -10.80
C LEU A 158 -2.68 -0.69 -11.03
N ALA A 159 -3.56 -1.26 -10.21
CA ALA A 159 -5.00 -1.04 -10.29
C ALA A 159 -5.43 0.16 -9.43
N PRO A 160 -6.33 1.04 -9.88
CA PRO A 160 -6.79 2.14 -9.05
C PRO A 160 -7.78 1.71 -7.96
N MET A 161 -8.43 0.55 -8.14
CA MET A 161 -9.42 0.01 -7.20
C MET A 161 -9.56 -1.50 -7.43
N GLU A 162 -9.81 -2.24 -6.35
CA GLU A 162 -10.05 -3.69 -6.36
C GLU A 162 -11.29 -4.07 -5.57
N ARG A 163 -11.92 -5.19 -5.93
CA ARG A 163 -13.05 -5.75 -5.19
C ARG A 163 -12.81 -7.22 -4.87
N VAL A 164 -12.94 -7.57 -3.59
CA VAL A 164 -12.86 -8.95 -3.10
C VAL A 164 -13.97 -9.17 -2.09
N GLY A 165 -14.88 -10.09 -2.38
CA GLY A 165 -16.06 -10.34 -1.54
C GLY A 165 -16.90 -9.06 -1.34
N GLY A 166 -17.23 -8.77 -0.08
CA GLY A 166 -17.95 -7.58 0.35
C GLY A 166 -17.08 -6.33 0.56
N TYR A 167 -15.78 -6.40 0.25
CA TYR A 167 -14.83 -5.30 0.44
C TYR A 167 -14.42 -4.67 -0.88
N VAL A 168 -14.20 -3.36 -0.84
CA VAL A 168 -13.55 -2.58 -1.88
C VAL A 168 -12.24 -2.06 -1.33
N PHE A 169 -11.21 -2.07 -2.15
CA PHE A 169 -9.90 -1.56 -1.83
C PHE A 169 -9.61 -0.39 -2.76
N ALA A 170 -9.26 0.75 -2.18
CA ALA A 170 -8.80 1.94 -2.90
C ALA A 170 -7.72 2.60 -2.04
N HIS A 171 -6.72 3.22 -2.66
CA HIS A 171 -5.59 3.76 -1.92
C HIS A 171 -6.02 4.82 -0.91
N ALA A 172 -6.71 5.88 -1.34
CA ALA A 172 -7.17 6.95 -0.46
C ALA A 172 -8.61 6.77 0.03
N GLY A 173 -9.47 6.19 -0.80
CA GLY A 173 -10.88 5.99 -0.51
C GLY A 173 -11.74 6.08 -1.75
N VAL A 174 -13.03 6.36 -1.57
CA VAL A 174 -13.99 6.55 -2.68
C VAL A 174 -14.82 7.81 -2.42
N ARG A 175 -15.24 8.50 -3.49
CA ARG A 175 -16.15 9.64 -3.38
C ARG A 175 -17.54 9.16 -2.95
N PRO A 176 -18.06 9.60 -1.78
CA PRO A 176 -19.40 9.19 -1.34
C PRO A 176 -20.50 9.67 -2.29
N GLY A 177 -21.54 8.86 -2.45
CA GLY A 177 -22.66 9.16 -3.34
C GLY A 177 -22.39 8.93 -4.83
N VAL A 178 -21.16 8.57 -5.21
CA VAL A 178 -20.81 8.13 -6.56
C VAL A 178 -20.70 6.60 -6.58
N ALA A 179 -21.30 5.97 -7.59
CA ALA A 179 -21.26 4.52 -7.72
C ALA A 179 -19.82 4.02 -7.92
N LEU A 180 -19.49 2.81 -7.45
CA LEU A 180 -18.11 2.32 -7.46
C LEU A 180 -17.49 2.30 -8.87
N ARG A 181 -18.28 1.94 -9.88
CA ARG A 181 -17.86 1.92 -11.29
C ARG A 181 -17.65 3.31 -11.90
N ASP A 182 -18.21 4.33 -11.27
CA ASP A 182 -18.23 5.72 -11.74
C ASP A 182 -17.24 6.59 -10.94
N GLN A 183 -16.45 5.98 -10.04
CA GLN A 183 -15.36 6.64 -9.32
C GLN A 183 -14.27 7.10 -10.29
N VAL A 184 -13.71 8.27 -10.03
CA VAL A 184 -12.60 8.81 -10.83
C VAL A 184 -11.27 8.54 -10.15
N ARG A 185 -10.24 8.31 -10.95
CA ARG A 185 -8.89 7.96 -10.47
C ARG A 185 -8.34 8.96 -9.46
N ASP A 186 -8.59 10.25 -9.64
CA ASP A 186 -8.05 11.28 -8.75
C ASP A 186 -8.57 11.12 -7.30
N ASP A 187 -9.86 10.83 -7.14
CA ASP A 187 -10.45 10.57 -5.82
C ASP A 187 -9.89 9.30 -5.19
N LEU A 188 -9.77 8.23 -5.98
CA LEU A 188 -9.24 6.94 -5.50
C LEU A 188 -7.81 7.07 -4.94
N LEU A 189 -7.05 8.05 -5.42
CA LEU A 189 -5.67 8.29 -5.02
C LEU A 189 -5.48 9.42 -3.99
N TRP A 190 -6.38 10.41 -3.92
CA TRP A 190 -6.12 11.64 -3.15
C TRP A 190 -7.23 12.07 -2.19
N ILE A 191 -8.39 11.43 -2.20
CA ILE A 191 -9.52 11.88 -1.36
C ILE A 191 -9.19 11.76 0.13
N ARG A 192 -9.64 12.76 0.91
CA ARG A 192 -9.43 12.83 2.37
C ARG A 192 -10.74 13.09 3.09
N GLY A 193 -10.93 14.28 3.68
CA GLY A 193 -12.05 14.61 4.57
C GLY A 193 -13.42 14.22 4.02
N ASP A 194 -13.70 14.52 2.75
CA ASP A 194 -14.96 14.15 2.07
C ASP A 194 -15.31 12.66 2.21
N PHE A 195 -14.31 11.78 2.23
CA PHE A 195 -14.48 10.34 2.46
C PHE A 195 -14.32 9.95 3.93
N LEU A 196 -13.26 10.43 4.59
CA LEU A 196 -12.89 10.03 5.95
C LEU A 196 -13.95 10.37 6.99
N ASP A 197 -14.63 11.50 6.81
CA ASP A 197 -15.64 12.04 7.71
C ASP A 197 -17.07 11.60 7.31
N HIS A 198 -17.23 10.88 6.19
CA HIS A 198 -18.54 10.47 5.73
C HIS A 198 -19.13 9.35 6.61
N PRO A 199 -20.34 9.52 7.16
CA PRO A 199 -20.87 8.60 8.18
C PRO A 199 -21.48 7.32 7.61
N ARG A 200 -21.74 7.27 6.29
CA ARG A 200 -22.42 6.13 5.65
C ARG A 200 -21.44 5.35 4.78
N PRO A 201 -21.59 4.00 4.72
CA PRO A 201 -20.84 3.19 3.78
C PRO A 201 -21.17 3.56 2.34
N ALA A 202 -20.21 3.31 1.47
CA ALA A 202 -20.46 3.20 0.05
C ALA A 202 -21.26 1.90 -0.23
N GLU A 203 -21.25 1.44 -1.47
CA GLU A 203 -21.84 0.14 -1.86
C GLU A 203 -21.14 -1.07 -1.19
N ALA A 204 -20.00 -0.85 -0.52
CA ALA A 204 -19.18 -1.83 0.17
C ALA A 204 -18.40 -1.18 1.32
N VAL A 205 -17.81 -2.00 2.20
CA VAL A 205 -16.82 -1.52 3.17
C VAL A 205 -15.51 -1.25 2.42
N VAL A 206 -14.98 -0.04 2.60
CA VAL A 206 -13.77 0.41 1.92
C VAL A 206 -12.56 0.21 2.82
N VAL A 207 -11.60 -0.62 2.38
CA VAL A 207 -10.28 -0.75 2.99
C VAL A 207 -9.34 0.20 2.26
N HIS A 208 -8.62 1.03 2.99
CA HIS A 208 -7.79 2.09 2.42
C HIS A 208 -6.51 2.36 3.20
N GLY A 209 -5.59 3.03 2.53
CA GLY A 209 -4.35 3.57 3.04
C GLY A 209 -4.38 5.11 3.12
N HIS A 210 -3.29 5.76 2.72
CA HIS A 210 -3.10 7.19 2.45
C HIS A 210 -3.20 8.17 3.64
N SER A 211 -4.17 7.92 4.53
CA SER A 211 -4.54 8.83 5.62
C SER A 211 -4.40 8.13 6.95
N TRP A 212 -3.46 8.62 7.75
CA TRP A 212 -3.12 8.10 9.07
C TRP A 212 -3.02 9.25 10.07
N THR A 213 -3.16 8.93 11.36
CA THR A 213 -3.06 9.90 12.46
C THR A 213 -2.12 9.44 13.58
N ASP A 214 -2.03 8.12 13.78
CA ASP A 214 -1.15 7.49 14.77
C ASP A 214 -0.76 6.09 14.30
N ASP A 215 -0.08 5.32 15.17
CA ASP A 215 0.40 3.97 14.86
C ASP A 215 -0.68 2.88 14.92
N ARG A 216 -1.97 3.23 14.98
CA ARG A 216 -3.10 2.29 15.03
C ARG A 216 -4.01 2.41 13.81
N PRO A 217 -4.53 1.29 13.30
CA PRO A 217 -5.52 1.35 12.23
C PRO A 217 -6.85 1.91 12.72
N VAL A 218 -7.63 2.44 11.79
CA VAL A 218 -9.00 2.91 12.03
C VAL A 218 -9.98 1.86 11.51
N ILE A 219 -10.74 1.23 12.40
CA ILE A 219 -11.74 0.22 12.03
C ILE A 219 -13.14 0.75 12.35
N LEU A 220 -13.89 1.08 11.30
CA LEU A 220 -15.26 1.59 11.39
C LEU A 220 -16.21 0.73 10.55
N PRO A 221 -17.53 0.74 10.83
CA PRO A 221 -18.50 -0.05 10.06
C PRO A 221 -18.51 0.24 8.56
N GLN A 222 -18.13 1.45 8.15
CA GLN A 222 -18.11 1.89 6.76
C GLN A 222 -16.74 1.85 6.07
N ARG A 223 -15.64 1.88 6.85
CA ARG A 223 -14.28 1.94 6.30
C ARG A 223 -13.25 1.39 7.26
N ILE A 224 -12.16 0.89 6.69
CA ILE A 224 -11.02 0.33 7.42
C ILE A 224 -9.75 1.03 6.89
N GLY A 225 -9.18 1.93 7.68
CA GLY A 225 -7.92 2.59 7.38
C GLY A 225 -6.74 1.81 7.97
N ILE A 226 -5.86 1.30 7.11
CA ILE A 226 -4.71 0.46 7.49
C ILE A 226 -3.35 1.11 7.23
N ASP A 227 -3.33 2.38 6.82
CA ASP A 227 -2.11 3.18 6.89
C ASP A 227 -1.89 3.62 8.34
N THR A 228 -0.71 3.29 8.86
CA THR A 228 -0.25 3.66 10.20
C THR A 228 1.01 4.53 10.17
N GLY A 229 1.25 5.18 9.02
CA GLY A 229 2.31 6.16 8.86
C GLY A 229 3.69 5.56 8.99
N VAL A 230 3.97 4.40 8.37
CA VAL A 230 5.23 3.66 8.59
C VAL A 230 6.48 4.54 8.42
N TYR A 231 6.44 5.53 7.53
CA TYR A 231 7.57 6.42 7.28
C TYR A 231 7.88 7.35 8.47
N GLU A 232 6.93 7.57 9.37
CA GLU A 232 7.04 8.46 10.52
C GLU A 232 6.98 7.69 11.84
N THR A 233 6.08 6.71 11.95
CA THR A 233 5.88 5.90 13.16
C THR A 233 6.81 4.68 13.20
N GLY A 234 7.35 4.26 12.05
CA GLY A 234 8.06 3.00 11.89
C GLY A 234 7.16 1.76 11.87
N VAL A 235 5.83 1.91 11.93
CA VAL A 235 4.86 0.82 12.05
C VAL A 235 4.10 0.61 10.74
N LEU A 236 4.24 -0.59 10.17
CA LEU A 236 3.45 -1.03 9.01
C LEU A 236 2.35 -1.99 9.46
N THR A 237 1.15 -1.84 8.91
CA THR A 237 -0.01 -2.64 9.30
C THR A 237 -0.45 -3.58 8.17
N ALA A 238 -0.73 -4.82 8.55
CA ALA A 238 -1.48 -5.80 7.78
C ALA A 238 -2.78 -6.14 8.51
N ILE A 239 -3.77 -6.59 7.75
CA ILE A 239 -4.98 -7.20 8.28
C ILE A 239 -5.27 -8.53 7.59
N ARG A 240 -5.93 -9.44 8.32
CA ARG A 240 -6.70 -10.56 7.75
C ARG A 240 -8.18 -10.29 8.00
N LEU A 241 -8.95 -10.40 6.92
CA LEU A 241 -10.40 -10.25 6.94
C LEU A 241 -11.03 -11.64 6.98
N ASP A 242 -11.73 -11.95 8.08
CA ASP A 242 -12.59 -13.13 8.23
C ASP A 242 -14.08 -12.73 8.30
N GLU A 243 -14.97 -13.68 8.52
CA GLU A 243 -16.42 -13.43 8.56
C GLU A 243 -16.84 -12.59 9.78
N ASP A 244 -16.29 -12.89 10.94
CA ASP A 244 -16.71 -12.28 12.21
C ASP A 244 -15.65 -11.34 12.80
N VAL A 245 -14.38 -11.49 12.39
CA VAL A 245 -13.24 -10.78 12.97
C VAL A 245 -12.29 -10.22 11.93
N ILE A 246 -11.64 -9.12 12.30
CA ILE A 246 -10.47 -8.57 11.63
C ILE A 246 -9.28 -8.79 12.55
N GLU A 247 -8.30 -9.57 12.09
CA GLU A 247 -7.01 -9.66 12.76
C GLU A 247 -6.09 -8.59 12.21
N VAL A 248 -5.56 -7.75 13.08
CA VAL A 248 -4.57 -6.71 12.77
C VAL A 248 -3.20 -7.21 13.19
N VAL A 249 -2.21 -7.13 12.30
CA VAL A 249 -0.81 -7.44 12.59
C VAL A 249 0.06 -6.27 12.18
N GLN A 250 0.87 -5.76 13.10
CA GLN A 250 1.72 -4.61 12.87
C GLN A 250 3.19 -4.95 13.02
N ALA A 251 3.99 -4.68 11.99
CA ALA A 251 5.44 -4.80 12.02
C ALA A 251 6.06 -3.49 12.49
N VAL A 252 6.69 -3.54 13.66
CA VAL A 252 7.24 -2.36 14.35
C VAL A 252 8.73 -2.26 14.06
N GLY A 253 9.15 -1.22 13.34
CA GLY A 253 10.56 -0.89 13.15
C GLY A 253 11.21 -0.38 14.44
N ALA A 254 12.55 -0.43 14.49
CA ALA A 254 13.28 0.30 15.50
C ALA A 254 13.01 1.82 15.38
N PRO A 255 12.97 2.58 16.49
CA PRO A 255 12.88 4.03 16.43
C PRO A 255 14.04 4.59 15.60
N ALA A 256 13.77 5.64 14.82
CA ALA A 256 14.82 6.33 14.09
C ALA A 256 15.88 6.87 15.09
N PRO A 257 17.18 6.72 14.78
CA PRO A 257 18.25 7.21 15.64
C PRO A 257 18.26 8.73 15.77
#